data_AF-A0A2N2JQV7-F1
#
_entry.id   AF-A0A2N2JQV7-F1
#
_cell.length_a   1.000
_cell.length_b   1.000
_cell.length_c   1.000
_cell.angle_alpha   90.00
_cell.angle_beta   90.00
_cell.angle_gamma   90.00
#
_symmetry.space_group_name_H-M   'P 1'
#
loop_
_entity.id
_entity.type
_entity.pdbx_description
1 polymer ?
#
loop_
_entity_poly.entity_id
_entity_poly.type
_entity_poly.pdbx_seq_one_letter_code
_entity_poly.pdbx_strand_id
1 'polypeptide(L)'
;VAGFYIPRLTASGKDDLRFEYFFGNAILYSNGTFPEGYNYHDMPIGHSQGGAAEEFYFRYSHWFTARNNLALEYWHGERGNLGRVPVDGVMQAVERKDSARVVWSFPLYGDFDCGILYGLERVRNKDLAGGVNRTNQLLKLEVSYRYR
;
A
#
# COMPACT_ATOMS: atom_id res chain seq x y z
N VAL A 1 5.22 5.72 11.31
CA VAL A 1 4.72 6.32 10.05
C VAL A 1 4.82 7.83 10.19
N ALA A 2 5.26 8.51 9.14
CA ALA A 2 5.23 9.96 9.03
C ALA A 2 4.74 10.34 7.63
N GLY A 3 4.11 11.49 7.47
CA GLY A 3 3.54 11.88 6.19
C GLY A 3 2.88 13.25 6.22
N PHE A 4 2.39 13.67 5.07
CA PHE A 4 1.61 14.88 4.94
C PHE A 4 0.38 14.66 4.06
N TYR A 5 -0.64 15.47 4.34
CA TYR A 5 -1.85 15.56 3.53
C TYR A 5 -2.09 17.03 3.21
N ILE A 6 -2.16 17.34 1.92
CA ILE A 6 -2.44 18.69 1.43
C ILE A 6 -3.85 18.66 0.85
N PRO A 7 -4.87 19.08 1.61
CA PRO A 7 -6.18 19.34 1.04
C PRO A 7 -6.09 20.56 0.13
N ARG A 8 -6.80 20.54 -1.00
CA ARG A 8 -6.84 21.66 -1.96
C ARG A 8 -5.45 22.04 -2.48
N LEU A 9 -4.74 21.06 -3.05
CA LEU A 9 -3.44 21.26 -3.67
C LEU A 9 -3.44 22.36 -4.74
N THR A 10 -4.56 22.54 -5.44
CA THR A 10 -4.73 23.59 -6.47
C THR A 10 -5.72 24.67 -6.03
N ALA A 11 -5.65 25.82 -6.69
CA ALA A 11 -6.56 26.95 -6.48
C ALA A 11 -8.04 26.56 -6.68
N SER A 12 -8.32 25.58 -7.54
CA SER A 12 -9.69 25.08 -7.77
C SER A 12 -10.29 24.41 -6.53
N GLY A 13 -9.45 23.96 -5.59
CA GLY A 13 -9.87 23.20 -4.42
C GLY A 13 -10.33 21.77 -4.71
N LYS A 14 -10.13 21.28 -5.94
CA LYS A 14 -10.58 19.95 -6.38
C LYS A 14 -9.50 18.88 -6.27
N ASP A 15 -8.29 19.23 -5.90
CA ASP A 15 -7.15 18.32 -5.89
C ASP A 15 -6.67 18.10 -4.45
N ASP A 16 -6.36 16.86 -4.11
CA ASP A 16 -5.68 16.50 -2.86
C ASP A 16 -4.44 15.66 -3.12
N LEU A 17 -3.48 15.79 -2.20
CA LEU A 17 -2.22 15.05 -2.22
C LEU A 17 -1.97 14.43 -0.86
N ARG A 18 -1.61 13.15 -0.84
CA ARG A 18 -1.17 12.43 0.35
C ARG A 18 0.17 11.76 0.06
N PHE A 19 1.08 11.89 1.00
CA PHE A 19 2.33 11.16 1.02
C PHE A 19 2.54 10.56 2.41
N GLU A 20 2.94 9.30 2.46
CA GLU A 20 3.27 8.61 3.70
C GLU A 20 4.56 7.82 3.55
N TYR A 21 5.35 7.81 4.61
CA TYR A 21 6.53 7.00 4.77
C TYR A 21 6.41 6.15 6.04
N PHE A 22 6.60 4.86 5.86
CA PHE A 22 6.74 3.89 6.92
C PHE A 22 8.18 3.39 6.98
N PHE A 23 8.71 3.33 8.20
CA PHE A 23 9.97 2.68 8.52
C PHE A 23 9.75 1.76 9.71
N GLY A 24 9.93 0.46 9.49
CA GLY A 24 9.90 -0.57 10.49
C GLY A 24 11.31 -1.04 10.82
N ASN A 25 11.74 -0.82 12.06
CA ASN A 25 13.02 -1.34 12.53
C ASN A 25 13.03 -2.89 12.57
N ALA A 26 14.20 -3.49 12.78
CA ALA A 26 14.36 -4.94 12.74
C ALA A 26 13.64 -5.72 13.87
N ILE A 27 13.37 -5.07 15.00
CA ILE A 27 12.70 -5.70 16.16
C ILE A 27 11.18 -5.51 16.09
N LEU A 28 10.69 -4.63 15.22
CA LEU A 28 9.26 -4.36 15.08
C LEU A 28 8.48 -5.65 14.74
N TYR A 29 7.37 -5.87 15.43
CA TYR A 29 6.55 -7.10 15.37
C TYR A 29 7.20 -8.37 15.93
N SER A 30 8.42 -8.31 16.47
CA SER A 30 9.00 -9.41 17.26
C SER A 30 8.73 -9.25 18.76
N ASN A 31 8.78 -10.35 19.52
CA ASN A 31 8.60 -10.32 20.97
C ASN A 31 9.40 -11.44 21.63
N GLY A 32 9.95 -11.19 22.83
CA GLY A 32 10.75 -12.19 23.56
C GLY A 32 9.92 -13.22 24.34
N THR A 33 8.66 -12.91 24.66
CA THR A 33 7.74 -13.78 25.42
C THR A 33 6.75 -14.50 24.50
N PHE A 34 6.32 -13.85 23.42
CA PHE A 34 5.43 -14.43 22.41
C PHE A 34 6.25 -14.71 21.14
N PRO A 35 6.68 -15.97 20.88
CA PRO A 35 7.55 -16.30 19.76
C PRO A 35 6.96 -15.94 18.39
N GLU A 36 5.63 -15.98 18.28
CA GLU A 36 4.89 -15.58 17.06
C GLU A 36 4.97 -14.06 16.79
N GLY A 37 5.34 -13.27 17.79
CA GLY A 37 5.42 -11.82 17.70
C GLY A 37 4.04 -11.14 17.73
N TYR A 38 3.96 -9.91 17.20
CA TYR A 38 2.71 -9.14 17.11
C TYR A 38 2.00 -9.42 15.77
N ASN A 39 1.75 -10.71 15.53
CA ASN A 39 1.13 -11.25 14.32
C ASN A 39 -0.14 -12.04 14.66
N TYR A 40 -1.05 -12.15 13.70
CA TYR A 40 -2.26 -12.97 13.79
C TYR A 40 -2.44 -13.74 12.48
N HIS A 41 -2.45 -15.08 12.54
CA HIS A 41 -2.45 -15.96 11.35
C HIS A 41 -1.42 -15.54 10.29
N ASP A 42 -0.16 -15.43 10.70
CA ASP A 42 0.99 -15.06 9.86
C ASP A 42 0.89 -13.67 9.19
N MET A 43 -0.03 -12.83 9.65
CA MET A 43 -0.19 -11.46 9.19
C MET A 43 0.15 -10.46 10.31
N PRO A 44 0.92 -9.39 10.02
CA PRO A 44 1.17 -8.35 11.00
C PRO A 44 -0.15 -7.67 11.37
N ILE A 45 -0.41 -7.53 12.67
CA ILE A 45 -1.61 -6.83 13.16
C ILE A 45 -1.53 -5.31 12.88
N GLY A 46 -0.32 -4.79 12.66
CA GLY A 46 -0.07 -3.38 12.36
C GLY A 46 0.09 -3.09 10.87
N HIS A 47 1.19 -2.42 10.52
CA HIS A 47 1.49 -2.04 9.15
C HIS A 47 1.70 -3.28 8.28
N SER A 48 1.13 -3.28 7.07
CA SER A 48 1.08 -4.44 6.17
C SER A 48 2.44 -5.00 5.77
N GLN A 49 3.51 -4.20 5.88
CA GLN A 49 4.87 -4.61 5.52
C GLN A 49 5.61 -5.36 6.63
N GLY A 50 5.11 -5.32 7.88
CA GLY A 50 5.80 -5.92 9.02
C GLY A 50 7.07 -5.16 9.45
N GLY A 51 8.00 -5.88 10.06
CA GLY A 51 9.28 -5.33 10.56
C GLY A 51 10.37 -5.35 9.48
N ALA A 52 11.50 -4.69 9.75
CA ALA A 52 12.64 -4.61 8.83
C ALA A 52 12.26 -4.18 7.40
N ALA A 53 11.29 -3.27 7.29
CA ALA A 53 10.71 -2.85 6.03
C ALA A 53 10.53 -1.33 5.97
N GLU A 54 10.59 -0.79 4.77
CA GLU A 54 10.28 0.59 4.49
C GLU A 54 9.25 0.66 3.37
N GLU A 55 8.34 1.64 3.43
CA GLU A 55 7.33 1.85 2.41
C GLU A 55 7.02 3.32 2.22
N PHE A 56 6.97 3.74 0.96
CA PHE A 56 6.46 5.00 0.50
C PHE A 56 5.08 4.78 -0.09
N TYR A 57 4.15 5.63 0.28
CA TYR A 57 2.83 5.72 -0.34
C TYR A 57 2.61 7.13 -0.85
N PHE A 58 2.10 7.22 -2.07
CA PHE A 58 1.71 8.45 -2.72
C PHE A 58 0.30 8.31 -3.25
N ARG A 59 -0.53 9.34 -3.03
CA ARG A 59 -1.83 9.46 -3.65
C ARG A 59 -2.10 10.89 -4.09
N TYR A 60 -2.59 11.02 -5.31
CA TYR A 60 -3.17 12.24 -5.83
C TYR A 60 -4.62 11.96 -6.22
N SER A 61 -5.54 12.82 -5.82
CA SER A 61 -6.95 12.69 -6.20
C SER A 61 -7.52 13.98 -6.79
N HIS A 62 -8.42 13.84 -7.76
CA HIS A 62 -9.17 14.93 -8.37
C HIS A 62 -10.67 14.72 -8.21
N TRP A 63 -11.36 15.71 -7.65
CA TRP A 63 -12.80 15.72 -7.41
C TRP A 63 -13.53 16.48 -8.52
N PHE A 64 -14.27 15.75 -9.35
CA PHE A 64 -15.16 16.36 -10.34
C PHE A 64 -16.44 16.91 -9.66
N THR A 65 -16.95 16.16 -8.69
CA THR A 65 -18.07 16.54 -7.82
C THR A 65 -17.86 15.92 -6.44
N ALA A 66 -18.73 16.21 -5.46
CA ALA A 66 -18.70 15.55 -4.16
C ALA A 66 -18.86 14.01 -4.20
N ARG A 67 -19.34 13.46 -5.33
CA ARG A 67 -19.57 12.01 -5.54
C ARG A 67 -18.72 11.41 -6.67
N ASN A 68 -17.95 12.22 -7.37
CA ASN A 68 -17.11 11.78 -8.49
C ASN A 68 -15.66 12.18 -8.24
N ASN A 69 -14.81 11.20 -7.96
CA ASN A 69 -13.40 11.38 -7.64
C ASN A 69 -12.55 10.32 -8.35
N LEU A 70 -11.48 10.78 -9.01
CA LEU A 70 -10.45 9.92 -9.59
C LEU A 70 -9.16 10.09 -8.79
N ALA A 71 -8.57 8.99 -8.36
CA ALA A 71 -7.30 8.95 -7.64
C ALA A 71 -6.27 8.06 -8.33
N LEU A 72 -5.02 8.51 -8.27
CA LEU A 72 -3.83 7.76 -8.66
C LEU A 72 -3.05 7.46 -7.39
N GLU A 73 -2.72 6.19 -7.20
CA GLU A 73 -2.03 5.70 -6.02
C GLU A 73 -0.75 4.96 -6.42
N TYR A 74 0.33 5.17 -5.69
CA TYR A 74 1.60 4.48 -5.87
C TYR A 74 2.18 4.04 -4.53
N TRP A 75 2.70 2.83 -4.48
CA TRP A 75 3.48 2.30 -3.37
C TRP A 75 4.84 1.84 -3.86
N HIS A 76 5.88 2.18 -3.12
CA HIS A 76 7.19 1.58 -3.23
C HIS A 76 7.59 1.03 -1.86
N GLY A 77 7.94 -0.25 -1.77
CA GLY A 77 8.37 -0.84 -0.51
C GLY A 77 9.59 -1.73 -0.67
N GLU A 78 10.46 -1.73 0.33
CA GLU A 78 11.58 -2.65 0.42
C GLU A 78 11.53 -3.40 1.76
N ARG A 79 11.88 -4.69 1.74
CA ARG A 79 11.98 -5.54 2.93
C ARG A 79 13.33 -6.26 2.94
N GLY A 80 13.94 -6.32 4.12
CA GLY A 80 15.24 -6.96 4.32
C GLY A 80 16.43 -6.04 4.09
N ASN A 81 16.26 -4.71 4.18
CA ASN A 81 17.41 -3.78 4.22
C ASN A 81 18.10 -3.75 5.59
N LEU A 82 17.39 -4.17 6.64
CA LEU A 82 17.88 -4.21 8.02
C LEU A 82 17.91 -5.65 8.53
N GLY A 83 18.92 -6.00 9.31
CA GLY A 83 19.01 -7.31 9.97
C GLY A 83 19.19 -8.49 9.01
N ARG A 84 19.81 -8.27 7.84
CA ARG A 84 20.05 -9.33 6.85
C ARG A 84 20.89 -10.45 7.44
N VAL A 85 20.50 -11.69 7.13
CA VAL A 85 21.23 -12.89 7.51
C VAL A 85 21.79 -13.60 6.27
N PRO A 86 22.91 -14.32 6.40
CA PRO A 86 23.35 -15.24 5.36
C PRO A 86 22.42 -16.47 5.30
N VAL A 87 22.05 -16.87 4.09
CA VAL A 87 21.30 -18.10 3.77
C VAL A 87 22.17 -18.86 2.77
N ASP A 88 22.57 -20.09 3.12
CA ASP A 88 23.45 -20.92 2.29
C ASP A 88 24.76 -20.22 1.84
N GLY A 89 25.33 -19.40 2.73
CA GLY A 89 26.58 -18.66 2.48
C GLY A 89 26.42 -17.40 1.61
N VAL A 90 25.20 -17.07 1.18
CA VAL A 90 24.90 -15.85 0.42
C VAL A 90 24.01 -14.93 1.26
N MET A 91 24.23 -13.62 1.20
CA MET A 91 23.38 -12.67 1.91
C MET A 91 21.94 -12.72 1.38
N GLN A 92 20.97 -12.87 2.30
CA GLN A 92 19.52 -12.84 2.01
C GLN A 92 19.16 -11.70 1.05
N ALA A 93 18.32 -11.96 0.05
CA ALA A 93 17.94 -10.96 -0.94
C ALA A 93 17.03 -9.88 -0.34
N VAL A 94 17.08 -8.68 -0.92
CA VAL A 94 16.15 -7.59 -0.59
C VAL A 94 14.93 -7.73 -1.49
N GLU A 95 13.75 -7.82 -0.88
CA GLU A 95 12.48 -7.81 -1.59
C GLU A 95 12.11 -6.37 -1.92
N ARG A 96 11.65 -6.13 -3.15
CA ARG A 96 11.18 -4.82 -3.61
C ARG A 96 9.79 -4.92 -4.21
N LYS A 97 8.90 -4.02 -3.84
CA LYS A 97 7.54 -3.94 -4.33
C LYS A 97 7.27 -2.57 -4.92
N ASP A 98 6.77 -2.56 -6.15
CA ASP A 98 6.22 -1.37 -6.82
C ASP A 98 4.75 -1.65 -7.16
N SER A 99 3.83 -0.82 -6.70
CA SER A 99 2.40 -0.94 -7.02
C SER A 99 1.84 0.39 -7.48
N ALA A 100 1.14 0.40 -8.62
CA ALA A 100 0.42 1.57 -9.12
C ALA A 100 -1.06 1.22 -9.31
N ARG A 101 -1.95 2.12 -8.89
CA ARG A 101 -3.40 1.92 -8.96
C ARG A 101 -4.11 3.18 -9.44
N VAL A 102 -5.21 2.97 -10.14
CA VAL A 102 -6.21 3.99 -10.48
C VAL A 102 -7.48 3.62 -9.73
N VAL A 103 -8.04 4.57 -8.98
CA VAL A 103 -9.30 4.40 -8.23
C VAL A 103 -10.28 5.45 -8.71
N TRP A 104 -11.46 5.05 -9.16
CA TRP A 104 -12.48 5.94 -9.62
C TRP A 104 -13.81 5.63 -8.93
N SER A 105 -14.34 6.62 -8.23
CA SER A 105 -15.68 6.59 -7.67
C SER A 105 -16.55 7.58 -8.43
N PHE A 106 -17.75 7.18 -8.85
CA PHE A 106 -18.68 8.05 -9.57
C PHE A 106 -20.15 7.70 -9.29
N PRO A 107 -21.06 8.69 -9.35
CA PRO A 107 -22.49 8.42 -9.20
C PRO A 107 -23.00 7.71 -10.45
N LEU A 108 -23.68 6.57 -10.26
CA LEU A 108 -24.28 5.83 -11.37
C LEU A 108 -25.65 6.42 -11.73
N TYR A 109 -26.58 6.41 -10.77
CA TYR A 109 -27.92 6.98 -10.90
C TYR A 109 -28.57 7.14 -9.53
N GLY A 110 -29.24 8.27 -9.29
CA GLY A 110 -29.93 8.52 -8.02
C GLY A 110 -29.02 8.36 -6.81
N ASP A 111 -29.35 7.42 -5.92
CA ASP A 111 -28.60 7.11 -4.71
C ASP A 111 -27.63 5.92 -4.86
N PHE A 112 -27.39 5.46 -6.09
CA PHE A 112 -26.36 4.48 -6.42
C PHE A 112 -25.04 5.15 -6.80
N ASP A 113 -23.96 4.64 -6.22
CA ASP A 113 -22.58 4.99 -6.57
C ASP A 113 -21.83 3.73 -7.05
N CYS A 114 -20.87 3.93 -7.94
CA CYS A 114 -20.01 2.89 -8.47
C CYS A 114 -18.54 3.21 -8.14
N GLY A 115 -17.78 2.17 -7.79
CA GLY A 115 -16.34 2.25 -7.54
C GLY A 115 -15.59 1.25 -8.43
N ILE A 116 -14.55 1.74 -9.10
CA ILE A 116 -13.64 0.93 -9.91
C ILE A 116 -12.23 1.15 -9.39
N LEU A 117 -11.50 0.07 -9.15
CA LEU A 117 -10.06 0.11 -8.93
C LEU A 117 -9.40 -0.83 -9.91
N TYR A 118 -8.37 -0.34 -10.60
CA TYR A 118 -7.46 -1.18 -11.37
C TYR A 118 -6.01 -0.90 -10.94
N GLY A 119 -5.20 -1.94 -10.82
CA GLY A 119 -3.84 -1.81 -10.37
C GLY A 119 -2.90 -2.90 -10.86
N LEU A 120 -1.63 -2.55 -10.90
CA LEU A 120 -0.52 -3.44 -11.19
C LEU A 120 0.46 -3.41 -10.02
N GLU A 121 0.90 -4.58 -9.59
CA GLU A 121 1.91 -4.72 -8.54
C GLU A 121 3.02 -5.64 -9.02
N ARG A 122 4.27 -5.21 -8.88
CA ARG A 122 5.46 -5.98 -9.20
C ARG A 122 6.27 -6.17 -7.93
N VAL A 123 6.51 -7.43 -7.57
CA VAL A 123 7.34 -7.84 -6.44
C VAL A 123 8.57 -8.55 -6.99
N ARG A 124 9.76 -8.08 -6.61
CA ARG A 124 11.04 -8.70 -6.94
C ARG A 124 11.65 -9.32 -5.71
N ASN A 125 12.27 -10.49 -5.86
CA ASN A 125 12.79 -11.31 -4.77
C ASN A 125 11.74 -11.56 -3.67
N LYS A 126 10.54 -11.99 -4.08
CA LYS A 126 9.43 -12.30 -3.18
C LYS A 126 9.88 -13.28 -2.09
N ASP A 127 9.43 -13.02 -0.88
CA ASP A 127 9.77 -13.76 0.33
C ASP A 127 11.28 -13.77 0.59
N LEU A 128 11.97 -12.69 0.20
CA LEU A 128 13.42 -12.50 0.37
C LEU A 128 14.27 -13.54 -0.38
N ALA A 129 13.67 -14.25 -1.34
CA ALA A 129 14.31 -15.27 -2.16
C ALA A 129 14.77 -14.68 -3.50
N GLY A 130 16.09 -14.73 -3.76
CA GLY A 130 16.69 -14.17 -4.97
C GLY A 130 16.11 -14.77 -6.25
N GLY A 131 15.73 -13.92 -7.21
CA GLY A 131 15.24 -14.34 -8.53
C GLY A 131 13.74 -14.73 -8.56
N VAL A 132 13.09 -14.85 -7.41
CA VAL A 132 11.65 -15.12 -7.34
C VAL A 132 10.88 -13.82 -7.54
N ASN A 133 10.32 -13.63 -8.73
CA ASN A 133 9.58 -12.41 -9.08
C ASN A 133 8.10 -12.71 -9.29
N ARG A 134 7.23 -11.75 -8.95
CA ARG A 134 5.78 -11.85 -9.13
C ARG A 134 5.23 -10.54 -9.70
N THR A 135 4.29 -10.63 -10.62
CA THR A 135 3.48 -9.50 -11.05
C THR A 135 2.01 -9.84 -10.84
N ASN A 136 1.28 -8.98 -10.15
CA ASN A 136 -0.15 -9.09 -9.89
C ASN A 136 -0.89 -8.00 -10.64
N GLN A 137 -2.11 -8.33 -11.08
CA GLN A 137 -3.09 -7.36 -11.53
C GLN A 137 -4.27 -7.41 -10.58
N LEU A 138 -4.79 -6.26 -10.19
CA LEU A 138 -5.91 -6.13 -9.26
C LEU A 138 -7.04 -5.37 -9.95
N LEU A 139 -8.23 -5.94 -9.95
CA LEU A 139 -9.47 -5.27 -10.37
C LEU A 139 -10.48 -5.38 -9.23
N LYS A 140 -11.05 -4.26 -8.81
CA LYS A 140 -12.18 -4.21 -7.89
C LYS A 140 -13.31 -3.43 -8.55
N LEU A 141 -14.51 -4.00 -8.47
CA LEU A 141 -15.76 -3.35 -8.84
C LEU A 141 -16.64 -3.30 -7.59
N GLU A 142 -17.21 -2.14 -7.32
CA GLU A 142 -18.08 -1.91 -6.17
C GLU A 142 -19.32 -1.16 -6.62
N VAL A 143 -20.48 -1.57 -6.11
CA VAL A 143 -21.74 -0.84 -6.24
C VAL A 143 -22.25 -0.60 -4.82
N SER A 144 -22.57 0.65 -4.51
CA SER A 144 -23.12 1.03 -3.22
C SER A 144 -24.44 1.77 -3.39
N TYR A 145 -25.33 1.60 -2.41
CA TYR A 145 -26.61 2.29 -2.32
C TYR A 145 -26.66 3.07 -1.01
N ARG A 146 -27.06 4.34 -1.08
CA ARG A 146 -27.17 5.22 0.09
C ARG A 146 -28.61 5.23 0.60
N TYR A 147 -28.81 4.74 1.82
CA TYR A 147 -30.08 4.92 2.53
C TYR A 147 -30.18 6.35 3.04
N ARG A 148 -31.34 6.98 2.88
CA ARG A 148 -31.66 8.30 3.45
C ARG A 148 -32.55 8.14 4.67
#